data_AF-A0A4R4Z4B0-F1
#
_entry.id   AF-A0A4R4Z4B0-F1
#
_cell.length_a   1.000
_cell.length_b   1.000
_cell.length_c   1.000
_cell.angle_alpha   90.00
_cell.angle_beta   90.00
_cell.angle_gamma   90.00
#
_symmetry.space_group_name_H-M   'P 1'
#
loop_
_entity.id
_entity.type
_entity.pdbx_description
1 polymer ?
#
loop_
_entity_poly.entity_id
_entity_poly.type
_entity_poly.pdbx_seq_one_letter_code
_entity_poly.pdbx_strand_id
1 'polypeptide(L)'
;MQLIGRYWLSDRSVPFGMFLNFMEIYYSPDVRNDLYDDLVARARLADSGDAGMATFKKELVRLLKGDREGLHSSAIFTAAEYDEWDTDDEFLRWLWRELYPSELVPMPAAAESD
;
A
#
# COMPACT_ATOMS: atom_id res chain seq x y z
N MET A 1 18.34 12.22 14.61
CA MET A 1 17.79 10.92 15.07
C MET A 1 17.20 10.23 13.85
N GLN A 2 18.05 9.59 13.04
CA GLN A 2 17.72 9.11 11.70
C GLN A 2 18.34 7.72 11.52
N LEU A 3 17.51 6.68 11.57
CA LEU A 3 17.83 5.29 11.20
C LEU A 3 16.55 4.48 10.90
N ILE A 4 15.39 4.95 11.37
CA ILE A 4 14.08 4.31 11.12
C ILE A 4 13.53 4.63 9.73
N GLY A 5 13.94 5.77 9.15
CA GLY A 5 13.21 6.43 8.07
C GLY A 5 12.87 5.55 6.86
N ARG A 6 13.67 4.53 6.53
CA ARG A 6 13.41 3.62 5.41
C ARG A 6 14.02 2.23 5.60
N TYR A 7 13.90 1.66 6.81
CA TYR A 7 14.54 0.36 7.11
C TYR A 7 14.11 -0.76 6.14
N TRP A 8 12.88 -0.68 5.60
CA TRP A 8 12.34 -1.60 4.59
C TRP A 8 12.99 -1.50 3.21
N LEU A 9 13.68 -0.41 2.89
CA LEU A 9 14.44 -0.32 1.64
C LEU A 9 15.73 -1.13 1.69
N SER A 10 16.32 -1.26 2.87
CA SER A 10 17.58 -1.99 3.06
C SER A 10 17.37 -3.49 3.23
N ASP A 11 16.18 -3.91 3.68
CA ASP A 11 15.85 -5.32 3.91
C ASP A 11 14.55 -5.70 3.19
N ARG A 12 14.69 -6.51 2.12
CA ARG A 12 13.55 -7.04 1.34
C ARG A 12 12.79 -8.17 2.05
N SER A 13 13.25 -8.63 3.20
CA SER A 13 12.61 -9.68 4.00
C SER A 13 11.52 -9.14 4.92
N VAL A 14 11.37 -7.82 4.99
CA VAL A 14 10.35 -7.17 5.80
C VAL A 14 8.95 -7.47 5.24
N PRO A 15 7.96 -7.68 6.11
CA PRO A 15 6.58 -7.85 5.68
C PRO A 15 6.09 -6.56 4.99
N PHE A 16 5.22 -6.72 3.99
CA PHE A 16 4.66 -5.62 3.21
C PHE A 16 5.70 -4.79 2.42
N GLY A 17 6.89 -5.35 2.19
CA GLY A 17 7.97 -4.65 1.51
C GLY A 17 7.62 -4.21 0.08
N MET A 18 6.78 -4.96 -0.63
CA MET A 18 6.36 -4.56 -1.97
C MET A 18 5.40 -3.37 -1.94
N PHE A 19 4.43 -3.38 -1.03
CA PHE A 19 3.54 -2.26 -0.78
C PHE A 19 4.32 -0.98 -0.45
N LEU A 20 5.21 -1.04 0.55
CA LEU A 20 6.00 0.13 0.97
C LEU A 20 6.88 0.67 -0.16
N ASN A 21 7.53 -0.22 -0.91
CA ASN A 21 8.34 0.17 -2.06
C ASN A 21 7.50 0.84 -3.17
N PHE A 22 6.28 0.38 -3.41
CA PHE A 22 5.38 0.99 -4.40
C PHE A 22 4.91 2.37 -3.96
N MET A 23 4.60 2.58 -2.68
CA MET A 23 4.24 3.91 -2.17
C MET A 23 5.39 4.89 -2.32
N GLU A 24 6.63 4.47 -2.02
CA GLU A 24 7.78 5.34 -2.19
C GLU A 24 8.06 5.68 -3.67
N ILE A 25 7.89 4.73 -4.58
CA ILE A 25 8.19 4.93 -6.02
C ILE A 25 7.07 5.68 -6.75
N TYR A 26 5.82 5.42 -6.42
CA TYR A 26 4.67 5.88 -7.23
C TYR A 26 3.81 6.92 -6.53
N TYR A 27 3.96 7.12 -5.22
CA TYR A 27 3.07 7.97 -4.44
C TYR A 27 3.78 9.12 -3.70
N SER A 28 5.00 8.92 -3.20
CA SER A 28 5.72 9.93 -2.41
C SER A 28 5.77 11.29 -3.14
N PRO A 29 5.53 12.42 -2.43
CA PRO A 29 5.34 13.74 -3.02
C PRO A 29 6.55 14.28 -3.80
N ASP A 30 7.75 13.76 -3.52
CA ASP A 30 8.98 14.06 -4.30
C ASP A 30 8.95 13.46 -5.71
N VAL A 31 8.10 12.46 -5.92
CA VAL A 31 7.91 11.79 -7.19
C VAL A 31 6.77 12.48 -7.93
N ARG A 32 7.12 13.31 -8.91
CA ARG A 32 6.16 14.04 -9.77
C ARG A 32 4.96 13.16 -10.16
N ASN A 33 3.74 13.70 -10.00
CA ASN A 33 2.43 13.06 -10.17
C ASN A 33 2.28 12.02 -11.31
N ASP A 34 3.05 12.12 -12.38
CA ASP A 34 3.03 11.19 -13.52
C ASP A 34 3.20 9.71 -13.12
N LEU A 35 3.97 9.43 -12.06
CA LEU A 35 4.19 8.05 -11.62
C LEU A 35 2.98 7.45 -10.88
N TYR A 36 2.14 8.27 -10.25
CA TYR A 36 0.92 7.77 -9.65
C TYR A 36 -0.08 7.28 -10.72
N ASP A 37 -0.22 8.04 -11.81
CA ASP A 37 -1.06 7.66 -12.95
C ASP A 37 -0.57 6.34 -13.60
N ASP A 38 0.75 6.13 -13.67
CA ASP A 38 1.32 4.86 -14.13
C ASP A 38 0.96 3.67 -13.22
N LEU A 39 0.96 3.86 -11.90
CA LEU A 39 0.52 2.83 -10.96
C LEU A 39 -0.96 2.49 -11.17
N VAL A 40 -1.81 3.49 -11.34
CA VAL A 40 -3.24 3.32 -11.63
C VAL A 40 -3.43 2.56 -12.94
N ALA A 41 -2.71 2.93 -14.00
CA ALA A 41 -2.77 2.25 -15.28
C ALA A 41 -2.32 0.78 -15.15
N ARG A 42 -1.21 0.51 -14.45
CA ARG A 42 -0.72 -0.86 -14.20
C ARG A 42 -1.71 -1.70 -13.41
N ALA A 43 -2.36 -1.13 -12.39
CA ALA A 43 -3.40 -1.82 -11.62
C ALA A 43 -4.57 -2.27 -12.50
N ARG A 44 -4.99 -1.38 -13.41
CA ARG A 44 -6.19 -1.56 -14.23
C ARG A 44 -5.95 -2.42 -15.47
N LEU A 45 -4.73 -2.45 -15.99
CA LEU A 45 -4.38 -3.24 -17.17
C LEU A 45 -4.41 -4.75 -16.93
N ALA A 46 -4.59 -5.21 -15.69
CA ALA A 46 -4.78 -6.62 -15.32
C ALA A 46 -3.79 -7.57 -16.04
N ASP A 47 -2.54 -7.13 -16.17
CA ASP A 47 -1.49 -7.97 -16.77
C ASP A 47 -1.10 -9.05 -15.77
N SER A 48 -1.53 -10.28 -16.07
CA SER A 48 -1.20 -11.49 -15.30
C SER A 48 0.31 -11.79 -15.19
N GLY A 49 1.16 -11.10 -15.97
CA GLY A 49 2.61 -11.22 -15.91
C GLY A 49 3.28 -10.32 -14.86
N ASP A 50 2.57 -9.35 -14.28
CA ASP A 50 3.16 -8.41 -13.31
C ASP A 50 3.17 -9.01 -11.89
N ALA A 51 4.18 -9.83 -11.62
CA ALA A 51 4.38 -10.45 -10.31
C ALA A 51 4.55 -9.43 -9.18
N GLY A 52 5.08 -8.24 -9.49
CA GLY A 52 5.19 -7.13 -8.54
C GLY A 52 3.81 -6.61 -8.16
N MET A 53 2.94 -6.37 -9.15
CA MET A 53 1.59 -5.88 -8.92
C MET A 53 0.69 -6.91 -8.23
N ALA A 54 0.85 -8.20 -8.56
CA ALA A 54 0.16 -9.28 -7.86
C ALA A 54 0.55 -9.35 -6.36
N THR A 55 1.83 -9.17 -6.06
CA THR A 55 2.33 -9.15 -4.66
C THR A 55 1.84 -7.89 -3.94
N PHE A 56 1.95 -6.73 -4.58
CA PHE A 56 1.42 -5.47 -4.08
C PHE A 56 -0.06 -5.58 -3.71
N LYS A 57 -0.90 -6.09 -4.63
CA LYS A 57 -2.34 -6.27 -4.38
C LYS A 57 -2.59 -7.18 -3.19
N LYS A 58 -1.87 -8.30 -3.09
CA LYS A 58 -2.00 -9.26 -1.98
C LYS A 58 -1.65 -8.61 -0.64
N GLU A 59 -0.59 -7.81 -0.59
CA GLU A 59 -0.16 -7.09 0.60
C GLU A 59 -1.17 -6.00 0.99
N LEU A 60 -1.67 -5.23 0.02
CA LEU A 60 -2.73 -4.24 0.24
C LEU A 60 -4.02 -4.87 0.78
N VAL A 61 -4.45 -6.03 0.26
CA VAL A 61 -5.60 -6.77 0.80
C VAL A 61 -5.38 -7.18 2.26
N ARG A 62 -4.17 -7.61 2.63
CA ARG A 62 -3.85 -7.96 4.02
C ARG A 62 -3.92 -6.73 4.93
N LEU A 63 -3.34 -5.61 4.51
CA LEU A 63 -3.41 -4.34 5.24
C LEU A 63 -4.86 -3.87 5.44
N LEU A 64 -5.70 -3.96 4.40
CA LEU A 64 -7.13 -3.61 4.45
C LEU A 64 -7.95 -4.52 5.37
N LYS A 65 -7.49 -5.76 5.59
CA LYS A 65 -8.05 -6.69 6.59
C LYS A 65 -7.51 -6.46 8.00
N GLY A 66 -6.65 -5.47 8.20
CA GLY A 66 -6.05 -5.13 9.50
C GLY A 66 -4.80 -5.92 9.85
N ASP A 67 -4.27 -6.75 8.95
CA ASP A 67 -3.00 -7.45 9.17
C ASP A 67 -1.84 -6.46 9.04
N ARG A 68 -1.18 -6.18 10.16
CA ARG A 68 0.01 -5.33 10.27
C ARG A 68 1.17 -6.04 10.97
N GLU A 69 1.18 -7.38 10.97
CA GLU A 69 2.21 -8.15 11.69
C GLU A 69 3.63 -7.79 11.18
N GLY A 70 4.50 -7.38 12.10
CA GLY A 70 5.90 -7.01 11.80
C GLY A 70 6.06 -5.67 11.04
N LEU A 71 4.98 -4.93 10.82
CA LEU A 71 5.01 -3.59 10.24
C LEU A 71 5.16 -2.54 11.34
N HIS A 72 6.12 -1.63 11.19
CA HIS A 72 6.24 -0.49 12.09
C HIS A 72 5.02 0.45 11.93
N SER A 73 4.50 1.00 13.03
CA SER A 73 3.26 1.79 13.05
C SER A 73 3.28 3.07 12.20
N SER A 74 4.47 3.51 11.78
CA SER A 74 4.65 4.69 10.93
C SER A 74 5.14 4.35 9.52
N ALA A 75 5.28 3.07 9.17
CA ALA A 75 5.90 2.68 7.90
C ALA A 75 5.07 3.13 6.69
N ILE A 76 3.74 3.01 6.75
CA ILE A 76 2.84 3.40 5.66
C ILE A 76 2.91 4.92 5.46
N PHE A 77 2.67 5.68 6.52
CA PHE A 77 2.83 7.14 6.50
C PHE A 77 4.22 7.57 5.99
N THR A 78 5.29 6.93 6.43
CA THR A 78 6.65 7.33 6.00
C THR A 78 6.94 6.98 4.53
N ALA A 79 6.30 5.94 3.98
CA ALA A 79 6.49 5.54 2.59
C ALA A 79 5.63 6.36 1.61
N ALA A 80 4.41 6.73 2.02
CA ALA A 80 3.47 7.49 1.20
C ALA A 80 3.55 9.01 1.45
N GLU A 81 3.95 9.43 2.64
CA GLU A 81 3.97 10.83 3.10
C GLU A 81 2.66 11.58 2.81
N TYR A 82 1.54 10.88 2.96
CA TYR A 82 0.23 11.47 2.72
C TYR A 82 -0.12 12.51 3.79
N ASP A 83 -0.80 13.58 3.40
CA ASP A 83 -1.31 14.64 4.29
C ASP A 83 -2.83 14.79 4.23
N GLU A 84 -3.50 14.16 3.26
CA GLU A 84 -4.94 14.25 3.02
C GLU A 84 -5.80 13.37 3.95
N TRP A 85 -5.21 12.37 4.61
CA TRP A 85 -5.93 11.43 5.50
C TRP A 85 -5.37 11.45 6.92
N ASP A 86 -6.27 11.29 7.91
CA ASP A 86 -5.90 11.23 9.32
C ASP A 86 -5.38 9.84 9.74
N THR A 87 -5.69 8.78 8.98
CA THR A 87 -5.34 7.41 9.33
C THR A 87 -4.86 6.57 8.14
N ASP A 88 -3.96 5.60 8.42
CA ASP A 88 -3.51 4.61 7.44
C ASP A 88 -4.69 3.86 6.81
N ASP A 89 -5.72 3.54 7.59
CA ASP A 89 -6.91 2.82 7.13
C ASP A 89 -7.72 3.62 6.10
N GLU A 90 -7.87 4.93 6.29
CA GLU A 90 -8.54 5.79 5.34
C GLU A 90 -7.76 5.92 4.03
N PHE A 91 -6.45 6.13 4.14
CA PHE A 91 -5.55 6.14 3.00
C PHE A 91 -5.62 4.83 2.19
N LEU A 92 -5.49 3.67 2.85
CA LEU A 92 -5.52 2.36 2.19
C LEU A 92 -6.84 2.10 1.48
N ARG A 93 -7.98 2.48 2.08
CA ARG A 93 -9.31 2.32 1.47
C ARG A 93 -9.49 3.23 0.27
N TRP A 94 -9.00 4.46 0.33
CA TRP A 94 -8.99 5.37 -0.80
C TRP A 94 -8.14 4.79 -1.93
N LEU A 95 -6.90 4.38 -1.64
CA LEU A 95 -5.98 3.79 -2.61
C LEU A 95 -6.58 2.56 -3.30
N TRP A 96 -7.27 1.69 -2.55
CA TRP A 96 -7.96 0.55 -3.14
C TRP A 96 -9.00 0.97 -4.18
N ARG A 97 -9.81 1.99 -3.89
CA ARG A 97 -10.86 2.47 -4.80
C ARG A 97 -10.29 3.11 -6.06
N GLU A 98 -9.15 3.77 -5.95
CA GLU A 98 -8.47 4.36 -7.10
C GLU A 98 -7.90 3.27 -8.04
N LEU A 99 -7.25 2.26 -7.45
CA LEU A 99 -6.59 1.20 -8.21
C LEU A 99 -7.57 0.15 -8.76
N TYR A 100 -8.61 -0.20 -7.97
CA TYR A 100 -9.55 -1.28 -8.27
C TYR A 100 -11.02 -0.81 -8.11
N PRO A 101 -11.49 0.17 -8.90
CA PRO A 101 -12.80 0.79 -8.71
C PRO A 101 -13.99 -0.17 -8.86
N SER A 102 -13.81 -1.29 -9.57
CA SER A 102 -14.84 -2.32 -9.76
C SER A 102 -14.83 -3.41 -8.69
N GLU A 103 -13.85 -3.39 -7.76
CA GLU A 103 -13.73 -4.39 -6.71
C GLU A 103 -14.19 -3.85 -5.36
N LEU A 104 -14.90 -4.67 -4.59
CA LEU A 104 -15.26 -4.33 -3.22
C LEU A 104 -14.01 -4.19 -2.35
N VAL A 105 -13.99 -3.15 -1.52
CA VAL A 105 -12.92 -2.95 -0.54
C VAL A 105 -12.88 -4.17 0.39
N PRO A 106 -11.75 -4.88 0.49
CA PRO A 106 -11.56 -5.94 1.46
C PRO A 106 -11.80 -5.38 2.86
N MET A 107 -12.79 -5.92 3.56
CA MET A 107 -13.02 -5.61 4.97
C MET A 107 -12.41 -6.71 5.83
N PRO A 108 -11.95 -6.41 7.06
CA PRO A 108 -11.71 -7.45 8.04
C PRO A 108 -12.95 -8.32 8.11
N ALA A 109 -12.77 -9.66 8.16
CA ALA A 109 -13.90 -10.54 8.39
C ALA A 109 -14.59 -10.02 9.65
N ALA A 110 -15.85 -9.58 9.51
CA ALA A 110 -16.63 -9.22 10.67
C ALA A 110 -16.51 -10.40 11.62
N ALA A 111 -15.98 -10.17 12.83
CA ALA A 111 -16.08 -11.16 13.88
C ALA A 111 -17.57 -11.46 13.96
N GLU A 112 -17.96 -12.64 13.48
CA GLU A 112 -19.28 -13.19 13.71
C GLU A 112 -19.41 -13.23 15.23
N SER A 113 -20.09 -12.21 15.75
CA SER A 113 -20.46 -12.14 17.15
C SER A 113 -21.59 -13.17 17.27
N ASP A 114 -21.23 -14.36 17.73
CA ASP A 114 -22.16 -15.36 18.26
C ASP A 114 -22.87 -14.81 19.51
#